data_AF-A0A967P002-F1
#
_entry.id   AF-A0A967P002-F1
#
_cell.length_a   1.000
_cell.length_b   1.000
_cell.length_c   1.000
_cell.angle_alpha   90.00
_cell.angle_beta   90.00
_cell.angle_gamma   90.00
#
_symmetry.space_group_name_H-M   'P 1'
#
loop_
_entity.id
_entity.type
_entity.pdbx_description
1 polymer ?
#
loop_
_entity_poly.entity_id
_entity_poly.type
_entity_poly.pdbx_seq_one_letter_code
_entity_poly.pdbx_strand_id
1 'polypeptide(L)' 'YTAIKTGDLEHAENAAKQALSIKDDYAPTLICLANIYRHKKDYEFAEDYFNQAAKLSPDAEEVWTGL' A
#
# COMPACT_ATOMS: atom_id res chain seq x y z
N TYR A 1 18.89 1.86 -18.88
CA TYR A 1 17.70 2.69 -18.58
C TYR A 1 16.82 2.07 -17.49
N THR A 2 17.37 1.39 -16.47
CA THR A 2 16.58 0.65 -15.46
C THR A 2 16.66 1.23 -14.05
N ALA A 3 17.63 2.12 -13.77
CA ALA A 3 17.87 2.67 -12.44
C ALA A 3 16.78 3.61 -11.91
N ILE A 4 16.04 4.27 -12.81
CA ILE A 4 14.96 5.21 -12.44
C ILE A 4 13.87 4.44 -11.69
N LYS A 5 13.40 3.31 -12.25
CA LYS A 5 12.35 2.50 -11.62
C LYS A 5 12.72 1.97 -10.23
N THR A 6 13.98 1.61 -9.96
CA THR A 6 14.38 1.10 -8.65
C THR A 6 14.60 2.20 -7.63
N GLY A 7 15.22 3.33 -8.02
CA GLY A 7 15.45 4.46 -7.12
C GLY A 7 14.16 5.17 -6.71
N ASP A 8 13.16 5.22 -7.60
CA ASP A 8 11.83 5.78 -7.30
C ASP A 8 11.02 4.88 -6.36
N LEU A 9 11.21 3.55 -6.41
CA LEU A 9 10.51 2.62 -5.51
C LEU A 9 10.96 2.76 -4.06
N GLU A 10 12.25 2.97 -3.81
CA GLU A 10 12.77 3.22 -2.46
C GLU A 10 12.28 4.57 -1.90
N HIS A 11 12.26 5.62 -2.73
CA HIS A 11 11.69 6.91 -2.33
C HIS A 11 10.19 6.81 -2.04
N ALA A 12 9.44 6.09 -2.87
CA ALA A 12 8.02 5.87 -2.68
C ALA A 12 7.72 5.03 -1.43
N GLU A 13 8.55 4.03 -1.12
CA GLU A 13 8.45 3.24 0.11
C GLU A 13 8.66 4.11 1.34
N ASN A 14 9.67 4.98 1.32
CA ASN A 14 9.95 5.91 2.41
C ASN A 14 8.83 6.95 2.58
N ALA A 15 8.35 7.53 1.48
CA ALA A 15 7.24 8.49 1.50
C ALA A 15 5.95 7.85 2.06
N ALA A 16 5.67 6.60 1.67
CA ALA A 16 4.52 5.86 2.18
C ALA A 16 4.68 5.51 3.67
N LYS A 17 5.88 5.12 4.15
CA LYS A 17 6.15 4.92 5.59
C LYS A 17 5.97 6.19 6.40
N GLN A 18 6.40 7.34 5.88
CA GLN A 18 6.15 8.63 6.54
C GLN A 18 4.67 8.99 6.54
N ALA A 19 3.95 8.74 5.45
CA ALA A 19 2.51 8.92 5.40
C ALA A 19 1.77 8.04 6.43
N LEU A 20 2.22 6.78 6.58
CA LEU A 20 1.72 5.86 7.60
C LEU A 20 2.01 6.37 9.02
N SER A 21 3.17 7.01 9.25
CA SER A 21 3.51 7.59 10.57
C SER A 21 2.68 8.84 10.92
N ILE A 22 2.07 9.49 9.92
CA ILE A 22 1.20 10.67 10.11
C ILE A 22 -0.26 10.24 10.22
N LYS A 23 -0.66 9.23 9.42
CA LYS A 23 -1.95 8.57 9.46
C LYS A 23 -1.74 7.06 9.33
N ASP A 24 -1.73 6.38 10.48
CA ASP A 24 -1.59 4.92 10.55
C ASP A 24 -2.73 4.20 9.82
N ASP A 25 -3.88 4.87 9.69
CA ASP A 25 -5.13 4.34 9.14
C ASP A 25 -5.46 4.95 7.76
N TYR A 26 -4.58 4.75 6.77
CA TYR A 26 -4.81 5.27 5.42
C TYR A 26 -4.62 4.18 4.36
N ALA A 27 -5.74 3.55 3.98
CA ALA A 27 -5.80 2.50 2.95
C ALA A 27 -5.07 2.84 1.63
N PRO A 28 -5.12 4.09 1.10
CA PRO A 28 -4.37 4.45 -0.12
C PRO A 28 -2.85 4.34 0.04
N THR A 29 -2.30 4.64 1.22
CA THR A 29 -0.85 4.50 1.49
C THR A 29 -0.43 3.03 1.47
N LEU A 30 -1.25 2.15 2.06
CA LEU A 30 -0.98 0.71 2.08
C LEU A 30 -1.09 0.09 0.69
N ILE A 31 -2.05 0.54 -0.13
CA ILE A 31 -2.15 0.17 -1.56
C ILE A 31 -0.90 0.63 -2.33
N CYS A 32 -0.37 1.82 -2.04
CA CYS A 32 0.88 2.29 -2.63
C CYS A 32 2.07 1.39 -2.24
N LEU A 33 2.22 1.04 -0.95
CA LEU A 33 3.24 0.09 -0.49
C LEU A 33 3.09 -1.26 -1.18
N ALA A 34 1.88 -1.81 -1.23
CA ALA A 34 1.62 -3.10 -1.86
C ALA A 34 2.03 -3.11 -3.34
N ASN A 35 1.73 -2.05 -4.09
CA ASN A 35 2.16 -1.91 -5.48
C ASN A 35 3.69 -1.81 -5.62
N ILE A 36 4.36 -1.11 -4.70
CA ILE A 36 5.82 -1.01 -4.67
C ILE A 36 6.44 -2.41 -4.46
N TYR A 37 5.96 -3.17 -3.47
CA TYR A 37 6.43 -4.54 -3.22
C TYR A 37 6.11 -5.48 -4.39
N ARG A 38 4.95 -5.33 -5.04
CA ARG A 38 4.62 -6.08 -6.27
C ARG A 38 5.62 -5.79 -7.39
N HIS A 39 6.06 -4.54 -7.54
CA HIS A 39 7.09 -4.17 -8.51
C HIS A 39 8.48 -4.70 -8.14
N LYS A 40 8.78 -4.85 -6.84
CA LYS A 40 9.99 -5.52 -6.33
C LYS A 40 9.94 -7.05 -6.46
N LYS A 41 8.81 -7.62 -6.87
CA LYS A 41 8.50 -9.06 -6.92
C LYS A 41 8.38 -9.72 -5.53
N ASP A 42 8.21 -8.91 -4.49
CA ASP A 42 7.93 -9.34 -3.13
C ASP A 42 6.41 -9.47 -2.93
N TYR A 43 5.84 -10.52 -3.50
CA TYR A 43 4.38 -10.70 -3.50
C TYR A 43 3.81 -10.96 -2.10
N GLU A 44 4.55 -11.65 -1.21
CA GLU A 44 4.13 -11.87 0.19
C GLU A 44 3.89 -10.54 0.91
N PHE A 45 4.83 -9.61 0.82
CA PHE A 45 4.66 -8.28 1.42
C PHE A 45 3.54 -7.49 0.74
N ALA A 46 3.42 -7.59 -0.59
CA ALA A 46 2.35 -6.92 -1.30
C ALA A 46 0.96 -7.38 -0.84
N GLU A 47 0.75 -8.69 -0.71
CA GLU A 47 -0.52 -9.25 -0.23
C GLU A 47 -0.82 -8.88 1.22
N ASP A 48 0.19 -8.84 2.10
CA ASP A 48 0.02 -8.41 3.48
C ASP A 48 -0.47 -6.95 3.55
N TYR A 49 0.18 -6.04 2.81
CA TYR A 49 -0.24 -4.64 2.77
C TYR A 49 -1.61 -4.44 2.10
N PHE A 50 -1.97 -5.22 1.08
CA PHE A 50 -3.32 -5.20 0.51
C PHE A 50 -4.37 -5.66 1.52
N ASN A 51 -4.09 -6.71 2.29
CA ASN A 51 -4.99 -7.18 3.34
C ASN A 51 -5.14 -6.15 4.47
N GLN A 52 -4.05 -5.48 4.87
CA GLN A 52 -4.12 -4.40 5.84
C GLN A 52 -4.95 -3.23 5.30
N ALA A 53 -4.77 -2.84 4.03
CA ALA A 53 -5.57 -1.79 3.40
C ALA A 53 -7.07 -2.12 3.37
N ALA A 54 -7.42 -3.37 3.07
CA ALA A 54 -8.80 -3.85 3.08
C ALA A 54 -9.40 -3.79 4.50
N LYS A 55 -8.64 -4.18 5.51
CA LYS A 55 -9.08 -4.16 6.92
C LYS A 55 -9.29 -2.77 7.51
N LEU A 56 -8.62 -1.75 6.98
CA LEU A 56 -8.74 -0.35 7.45
C LEU A 56 -9.89 0.39 6.78
N SER A 57 -10.38 -0.12 5.65
CA SER A 57 -11.65 0.30 5.05
C SER A 57 -12.72 -0.80 5.15
N PRO A 58 -13.12 -1.24 6.36
CA PRO A 58 -14.29 -2.11 6.48
C PRO A 58 -15.58 -1.35 6.15
N ASP A 59 -15.57 -0.01 6.20
CA ASP A 59 -16.66 0.86 5.77
C ASP A 59 -16.89 0.80 4.23
N ALA A 60 -15.86 0.45 3.45
CA ALA A 60 -16.05 0.15 2.03
C ALA A 60 -16.72 -1.22 1.80
N GLU A 61 -16.53 -2.19 2.71
CA GLU A 61 -17.27 -3.46 2.70
C GLU A 61 -18.70 -3.29 3.26
N GLU A 62 -18.90 -2.44 4.27
CA GLU A 62 -20.22 -2.15 4.85
C GLU A 62 -21.16 -1.44 3.84
N VAL A 63 -20.59 -0.72 2.86
CA VAL A 63 -21.34 -0.15 1.73
C VAL A 63 -21.77 -1.22 0.70
N TRP A 64 -21.05 -2.34 0.58
CA TRP A 64 -21.40 -3.41 -0.38
C TRP A 64 -22.41 -4.42 0.16
N THR A 65 -22.60 -4.51 1.48
CA THR A 65 -23.64 -5.35 2.11
C THR A 65 -24.95 -4.62 2.38
N GLY A 66 -25.06 -3.35 1.96
CA GLY A 66 -26.19 -2.45 2.27
C GLY A 66 -26.95 -1.88 1.08
N LEU A 67 -26.83 -2.45 -0.13
CA LEU A 67 -27.64 -2.08 -1.32
C LEU A 67 -28.11 -3.30 -2.11
#